data_AF-A0A6A4WXM3-F1
#
_entry.id   AF-A0A6A4WXM3-F1
#
_cell.length_a   1.000
_cell.length_b   1.000
_cell.length_c   1.000
_cell.angle_alpha   90.00
_cell.angle_beta   90.00
_cell.angle_gamma   90.00
#
_symmetry.space_group_name_H-M   'P 1'
#
loop_
_entity.id
_entity.type
_entity.pdbx_description
1 polymer ?
#
loop_
_entity_poly.entity_id
_entity_poly.type
_entity_poly.pdbx_seq_one_letter_code
_entity_poly.pdbx_strand_id
1 'polypeptide(L)'
;MPKEKQESYNSDITAKQIEEWTSSFDKLLASDRGRDMFMEHLLNEGNERYLEFWLRCERLSESYRKVRDEASAIFETFLEIDAPMKVDVSREAEAARLKLEQKEGEGFGVFDEAQYRAKARMEQRFYPDFCEELMRKKKAWK
;
A
#
# COMPACT_ATOMS: atom_id res chain seq x y z
N MET A 1 5.97 -18.72 21.53
CA MET A 1 6.98 -18.39 20.50
C MET A 1 8.22 -17.84 21.19
N PRO A 2 9.45 -18.20 20.79
CA PRO A 2 10.63 -17.88 21.57
C PRO A 2 11.02 -16.41 21.43
N LYS A 3 11.39 -15.81 22.56
CA LYS A 3 11.68 -14.38 22.79
C LYS A 3 12.84 -13.82 21.94
N GLU A 4 13.64 -14.70 21.34
CA GLU A 4 14.87 -14.37 20.61
C GLU A 4 14.64 -13.63 19.28
N LYS A 5 13.47 -13.83 18.63
CA LYS A 5 13.14 -13.04 17.41
C LYS A 5 12.70 -11.61 17.71
N GLN A 6 12.27 -11.34 18.95
CA GLN A 6 11.74 -10.04 19.37
C GLN A 6 12.86 -9.06 19.72
N GLU A 7 14.02 -9.56 20.17
CA GLU A 7 15.22 -8.74 20.43
C GLU A 7 16.00 -8.39 19.16
N SER A 8 15.97 -9.23 18.13
CA SER A 8 16.67 -8.97 16.85
C SER A 8 16.02 -7.85 16.01
N TYR A 9 14.72 -7.57 16.22
CA TYR A 9 14.00 -6.48 15.55
C TYR A 9 14.14 -5.15 16.31
N ASN A 10 14.84 -5.11 17.46
CA ASN A 10 15.14 -3.89 18.21
C ASN A 10 16.39 -3.13 17.69
N SER A 11 16.82 -3.35 16.44
CA SER A 11 17.88 -2.52 15.85
C SER A 11 17.40 -1.06 15.78
N ASP A 12 18.11 -0.20 16.51
CA ASP A 12 17.84 1.21 16.82
C ASP A 12 17.04 1.98 15.76
N ILE A 13 15.76 2.19 16.07
CA ILE A 13 14.93 3.22 15.44
C ILE A 13 15.59 4.58 15.69
N THR A 14 16.02 5.27 14.64
CA THR A 14 16.73 6.55 14.78
C THR A 14 15.80 7.69 15.19
N ALA A 15 16.36 8.74 15.82
CA ALA A 15 15.62 9.96 16.13
C ALA A 15 14.96 10.60 14.90
N LYS A 16 15.60 10.50 13.72
CA LYS A 16 15.08 10.97 12.44
C LYS A 16 13.86 10.16 11.99
N GLN A 17 13.92 8.83 12.10
CA GLN A 17 12.77 7.97 11.78
C GLN A 17 11.59 8.28 12.70
N ILE A 18 11.84 8.50 13.99
CA ILE A 18 10.78 8.92 14.94
C ILE A 18 10.15 10.24 14.50
N GLU A 19 10.96 11.26 14.18
CA GLU A 19 10.44 12.55 13.71
C GLU A 19 9.64 12.41 12.42
N GLU A 20 10.13 11.61 11.48
CA GLU A 20 9.46 11.38 10.22
C GLU A 20 8.09 10.70 10.41
N TRP A 21 8.08 9.58 11.14
CA TRP A 21 6.90 8.77 11.37
C TRP A 21 5.87 9.43 12.27
N THR A 22 6.28 10.33 13.17
CA THR A 22 5.34 11.08 14.04
C THR A 22 4.83 12.36 13.36
N SER A 23 5.49 12.82 12.29
CA SER A 23 5.06 14.02 11.55
C SER A 23 3.85 13.80 10.64
N SER A 24 3.57 12.56 10.23
CA SER A 24 2.46 12.24 9.33
C SER A 24 2.21 10.74 9.27
N PHE A 25 0.93 10.35 9.34
CA PHE A 25 0.54 8.95 9.19
C PHE A 25 0.89 8.38 7.81
N ASP A 26 0.85 9.21 6.77
CA ASP A 26 1.27 8.80 5.42
C ASP A 26 2.75 8.43 5.36
N LYS A 27 3.61 9.20 6.04
CA LYS A 27 5.04 8.89 6.11
C LYS A 27 5.32 7.63 6.92
N LEU A 28 4.54 7.37 7.96
CA LEU A 28 4.60 6.11 8.69
C LEU A 28 4.24 4.94 7.76
N LEU A 29 3.11 5.02 7.05
CA LEU A 29 2.63 3.95 6.16
C LEU A 29 3.51 3.75 4.92
N ALA A 30 4.20 4.78 4.44
CA ALA A 30 5.15 4.69 3.34
C ALA A 30 6.46 3.97 3.71
N SER A 31 6.74 3.79 5.01
CA SER A 31 7.96 3.14 5.48
C SER A 31 7.72 1.67 5.82
N ASP A 32 8.45 0.74 5.19
CA ASP A 32 8.42 -0.70 5.54
C ASP A 32 8.64 -0.90 7.04
N ARG A 33 9.69 -0.27 7.56
CA ARG A 33 10.03 -0.34 8.97
C ARG A 33 8.97 0.30 9.87
N GLY A 34 8.42 1.43 9.44
CA GLY A 34 7.33 2.10 10.14
C GLY A 34 6.08 1.22 10.25
N ARG A 35 5.69 0.58 9.13
CA ARG A 35 4.59 -0.39 9.08
C ARG A 35 4.82 -1.58 9.98
N ASP A 36 6.03 -2.15 10.00
CA ASP A 36 6.36 -3.28 10.88
C ASP A 36 6.19 -2.91 12.36
N MET A 37 6.72 -1.75 12.77
CA MET A 37 6.59 -1.30 14.16
C MET A 37 5.15 -0.94 14.52
N PHE A 38 4.41 -0.33 13.59
CA PHE A 38 3.00 -0.03 13.82
C PHE A 38 2.15 -1.30 13.86
N MET A 39 2.50 -2.33 13.09
CA MET A 39 1.88 -3.65 13.16
C MET A 39 2.07 -4.27 14.55
N GLU A 40 3.28 -4.23 15.11
CA GLU A 40 3.54 -4.70 16.47
C GLU A 40 2.71 -3.95 17.52
N HIS A 41 2.59 -2.63 17.39
CA HIS A 41 1.74 -1.81 18.25
C HIS A 41 0.27 -2.25 18.17
N LEU A 42 -0.27 -2.38 16.96
CA LEU A 42 -1.65 -2.81 16.73
C LEU A 42 -1.92 -4.25 17.21
N LEU A 43 -0.94 -5.16 17.08
CA LEU A 43 -1.04 -6.54 17.57
C LEU A 43 -1.24 -6.58 19.09
N ASN A 44 -0.56 -5.71 19.84
CA ASN A 44 -0.70 -5.64 21.29
C ASN A 44 -2.12 -5.19 21.72
N GLU A 45 -2.82 -4.44 20.86
CA GLU A 45 -4.16 -3.95 21.09
C GLU A 45 -5.25 -4.78 20.40
N GLY A 46 -4.88 -5.83 19.65
CA GLY A 46 -5.79 -6.65 18.85
C GLY A 46 -6.47 -5.87 17.71
N ASN A 47 -5.76 -4.91 17.11
CA ASN A 47 -6.23 -4.05 16.01
C ASN A 47 -5.44 -4.21 14.71
N GLU A 48 -4.58 -5.22 14.59
CA GLU A 48 -3.71 -5.51 13.45
C GLU A 48 -4.45 -5.65 12.12
N ARG A 49 -5.71 -6.15 12.17
CA ARG A 49 -6.57 -6.36 11.00
C ARG A 49 -6.78 -5.10 10.15
N TYR A 50 -6.71 -3.91 10.76
CA TYR A 50 -6.88 -2.65 10.01
C TYR A 50 -5.69 -2.40 9.07
N LEU A 51 -4.48 -2.60 9.56
CA LEU A 51 -3.27 -2.43 8.74
C LEU A 51 -3.15 -3.58 7.74
N GLU A 52 -3.45 -4.81 8.14
CA GLU A 52 -3.44 -5.95 7.22
C GLU A 52 -4.41 -5.74 6.05
N PHE A 53 -5.64 -5.32 6.34
CA PHE A 53 -6.65 -5.01 5.33
C PHE A 53 -6.15 -3.90 4.39
N TRP A 54 -5.68 -2.77 4.95
CA TRP A 54 -5.17 -1.66 4.15
C TRP A 54 -4.04 -2.10 3.21
N LEU A 55 -3.08 -2.91 3.70
CA LEU A 55 -1.96 -3.42 2.89
C LEU A 55 -2.42 -4.38 1.78
N ARG A 56 -3.47 -5.17 2.01
CA ARG A 56 -4.05 -6.02 0.97
C ARG A 56 -4.69 -5.18 -0.14
N CYS A 57 -5.37 -4.10 0.21
CA CYS A 57 -5.94 -3.16 -0.76
C CYS A 57 -4.85 -2.45 -1.59
N GLU A 58 -3.77 -1.99 -0.95
CA GLU A 58 -2.62 -1.38 -1.66
C GLU A 58 -2.02 -2.34 -2.71
N ARG A 59 -1.77 -3.59 -2.32
CA ARG A 59 -1.22 -4.61 -3.24
C ARG A 59 -2.18 -4.93 -4.39
N LEU A 60 -3.47 -4.95 -4.11
CA LEU A 60 -4.49 -5.19 -5.13
C LEU A 60 -4.53 -4.03 -6.15
N SER A 61 -4.55 -2.79 -5.67
CA SER A 61 -4.50 -1.59 -6.51
C SER A 61 -3.25 -1.55 -7.40
N GLU A 62 -2.09 -1.86 -6.83
CA GLU A 62 -0.85 -1.95 -7.60
C GLU A 62 -0.88 -3.08 -8.65
N SER A 63 -1.50 -4.22 -8.31
CA SER A 63 -1.67 -5.32 -9.27
C SER A 63 -2.56 -4.90 -10.44
N TYR A 64 -3.67 -4.20 -10.18
CA TYR A 64 -4.52 -3.67 -11.23
C TYR A 64 -3.80 -2.66 -12.13
N ARG A 65 -2.98 -1.77 -11.55
CA ARG A 65 -2.16 -0.82 -12.32
C ARG A 65 -1.19 -1.55 -13.25
N LYS A 66 -0.47 -2.55 -12.75
CA LYS A 66 0.47 -3.36 -13.56
C LYS A 66 -0.23 -4.07 -14.72
N VAL A 67 -1.41 -4.65 -14.46
CA VAL A 67 -2.20 -5.30 -15.52
C VAL A 67 -2.65 -4.30 -16.57
N ARG A 68 -3.09 -3.09 -16.17
CA ARG A 68 -3.45 -2.02 -17.11
C ARG A 68 -2.24 -1.59 -17.95
N ASP A 69 -1.11 -1.32 -17.32
CA ASP A 69 0.08 -0.83 -18.00
C ASP A 69 0.58 -1.85 -19.05
N GLU A 70 0.60 -3.13 -18.68
CA GLU A 70 0.93 -4.23 -19.60
C GLU A 70 -0.07 -4.34 -20.76
N ALA A 71 -1.37 -4.26 -20.46
CA ALA A 71 -2.42 -4.36 -21.48
C ALA A 71 -2.35 -3.19 -22.48
N SER A 72 -2.05 -1.98 -22.01
CA SER A 72 -1.79 -0.82 -22.87
C SER A 72 -0.56 -1.03 -23.75
N ALA A 73 0.55 -1.51 -23.17
CA ALA A 73 1.78 -1.77 -23.94
C ALA A 73 1.58 -2.82 -25.04
N ILE A 74 0.82 -3.89 -24.76
CA ILE A 74 0.45 -4.90 -25.76
C ILE A 74 -0.40 -4.27 -26.88
N PHE A 75 -1.38 -3.44 -26.52
CA PHE A 75 -2.25 -2.77 -27.49
C PHE A 75 -1.45 -1.86 -28.42
N GLU A 76 -0.60 -1.00 -27.88
CA GLU A 76 0.25 -0.09 -28.64
C GLU A 76 1.22 -0.83 -29.58
N THR A 77 1.74 -1.98 -29.13
CA THR A 77 2.74 -2.75 -29.90
C THR A 77 2.12 -3.54 -31.06
N PHE A 78 0.89 -4.04 -30.88
CA PHE A 78 0.32 -5.05 -31.78
C PHE A 78 -1.03 -4.69 -32.41
N LEU A 79 -1.84 -3.82 -31.78
CA LEU A 79 -3.25 -3.62 -32.14
C LEU A 79 -3.61 -2.20 -32.57
N GLU A 80 -2.83 -1.19 -32.15
CA GLU A 80 -2.99 0.19 -32.60
C GLU A 80 -2.91 0.30 -34.14
N ILE A 81 -3.53 1.34 -34.71
CA ILE A 81 -3.61 1.51 -36.17
C ILE A 81 -2.22 1.52 -36.81
N ASP A 82 -1.27 2.21 -36.16
CA ASP A 82 0.12 2.39 -36.60
C ASP A 82 1.11 1.53 -35.80
N ALA A 83 0.63 0.43 -35.20
CA ALA A 83 1.44 -0.45 -34.36
C ALA A 83 2.68 -0.99 -35.11
N PRO A 84 3.87 -0.98 -34.48
CA PRO A 84 5.12 -1.41 -35.13
C PRO A 84 5.13 -2.90 -35.49
N MET A 85 4.40 -3.73 -34.73
CA MET A 85 4.28 -5.17 -34.95
C MET A 85 2.82 -5.59 -35.16
N LYS A 86 2.07 -4.77 -35.92
CA LYS A 86 0.63 -4.95 -36.12
C LYS A 86 0.26 -6.38 -36.55
N VAL A 87 -0.69 -6.97 -35.84
CA VAL A 87 -1.32 -8.25 -36.20
C VAL A 87 -2.65 -8.03 -36.94
N ASP A 88 -3.03 -8.95 -37.83
CA ASP A 88 -4.24 -8.83 -38.66
C ASP A 88 -5.51 -9.31 -37.92
N VAL A 89 -5.91 -8.55 -36.89
CA VAL A 89 -7.13 -8.76 -36.07
C VAL A 89 -7.89 -7.44 -35.88
N SER A 90 -8.08 -6.72 -36.99
CA SER A 90 -8.63 -5.35 -37.00
C SER A 90 -10.05 -5.24 -36.42
N ARG A 91 -10.87 -6.30 -36.47
CA ARG A 91 -12.22 -6.28 -35.89
C ARG A 91 -12.20 -6.36 -34.37
N GLU A 92 -11.25 -7.11 -33.82
CA GLU A 92 -11.08 -7.34 -32.38
C GLU A 92 -10.36 -6.16 -31.70
N ALA A 93 -9.52 -5.42 -32.44
CA ALA A 93 -8.77 -4.27 -31.94
C ALA A 93 -9.68 -3.18 -31.34
N GLU A 94 -10.78 -2.83 -32.01
CA GLU A 94 -11.70 -1.80 -31.51
C GLU A 94 -12.37 -2.20 -30.18
N ALA A 95 -12.76 -3.47 -30.05
CA ALA A 95 -13.33 -3.98 -28.81
C ALA A 95 -12.31 -3.99 -27.66
N ALA A 96 -11.03 -4.27 -27.95
CA ALA A 96 -9.95 -4.19 -26.97
C ALA A 96 -9.69 -2.75 -26.52
N ARG A 97 -9.71 -1.80 -27.46
CA ARG A 97 -9.57 -0.36 -27.18
C ARG A 97 -10.62 0.13 -26.19
N LEU A 98 -11.89 -0.17 -26.45
CA LEU A 98 -13.00 0.22 -25.57
C LEU A 98 -12.85 -0.34 -24.15
N LYS A 99 -12.30 -1.55 -24.01
CA LYS A 99 -12.03 -2.15 -22.68
C LYS A 99 -10.85 -1.50 -21.96
N LEU A 100 -9.83 -1.05 -22.67
CA LEU A 100 -8.70 -0.33 -22.09
C LEU A 100 -9.08 1.09 -21.63
N GLU A 101 -9.94 1.76 -22.40
CA GLU A 101 -10.47 3.08 -22.08
C GLU A 101 -11.43 3.06 -20.86
N GLN A 102 -12.02 1.90 -20.57
CA GLN A 102 -12.78 1.72 -19.33
C GLN A 102 -11.85 1.86 -18.13
N LYS A 103 -12.08 2.91 -17.34
CA LYS A 103 -11.28 3.22 -16.16
C LYS A 103 -11.47 2.20 -15.02
N GLU A 104 -12.52 1.40 -15.08
CA GLU A 104 -12.94 0.50 -14.00
C GLU A 104 -13.19 -0.90 -14.57
N GLY A 105 -12.16 -1.76 -14.51
CA GLY A 105 -12.33 -3.19 -14.74
C GLY A 105 -13.06 -3.86 -13.57
N GLU A 106 -13.45 -5.12 -13.75
CA GLU A 106 -14.09 -5.89 -12.67
C GLU A 106 -13.21 -5.91 -11.40
N GLY A 107 -13.77 -5.44 -10.29
CA GLY A 107 -13.08 -5.38 -8.99
C GLY A 107 -12.15 -4.17 -8.79
N PHE A 108 -11.94 -3.31 -9.80
CA PHE A 108 -11.21 -2.06 -9.60
C PHE A 108 -11.98 -1.17 -8.62
N GLY A 109 -11.27 -0.63 -7.63
CA GLY A 109 -11.86 0.28 -6.64
C GLY A 109 -12.87 -0.33 -5.67
N VAL A 110 -13.11 -1.65 -5.71
CA VAL A 110 -14.18 -2.31 -4.93
C VAL A 110 -14.01 -2.15 -3.40
N PHE A 111 -12.79 -1.86 -2.95
CA PHE A 111 -12.48 -1.64 -1.54
C PHE A 111 -12.10 -0.20 -1.21
N ASP A 112 -12.16 0.77 -2.12
CA ASP A 112 -11.59 2.11 -1.91
C ASP A 112 -12.21 2.82 -0.70
N GLU A 113 -13.55 2.80 -0.59
CA GLU A 113 -14.27 3.41 0.54
C GLU A 113 -13.94 2.68 1.86
N ALA A 114 -13.86 1.35 1.83
CA ALA A 114 -13.52 0.56 3.01
C ALA A 114 -12.06 0.79 3.43
N GLN A 115 -11.14 0.88 2.47
CA GLN A 115 -9.72 1.15 2.66
C GLN A 115 -9.51 2.55 3.26
N TYR A 116 -10.22 3.55 2.72
CA TYR A 116 -10.23 4.92 3.24
C TYR A 116 -10.67 4.93 4.71
N ARG A 117 -11.79 4.27 5.03
CA ARG A 117 -12.29 4.19 6.41
C ARG A 117 -11.34 3.46 7.35
N ALA A 118 -10.70 2.37 6.89
CA ALA A 118 -9.72 1.63 7.68
C ALA A 118 -8.51 2.50 8.00
N LYS A 119 -7.97 3.22 7.00
CA LYS A 119 -6.86 4.17 7.19
C LYS A 119 -7.24 5.28 8.17
N ALA A 120 -8.38 5.93 7.96
CA ALA A 120 -8.86 7.00 8.84
C ALA A 120 -9.06 6.51 10.28
N ARG A 121 -9.56 5.28 10.48
CA ARG A 121 -9.69 4.67 11.81
C ARG A 121 -8.34 4.51 12.49
N MET A 122 -7.33 4.00 11.78
CA MET A 122 -5.98 3.86 12.33
C MET A 122 -5.38 5.22 12.70
N GLU A 123 -5.50 6.20 11.81
CA GLU A 123 -4.98 7.56 12.00
C GLU A 123 -5.60 8.25 13.22
N GLN A 124 -6.89 8.06 13.46
CA GLN A 124 -7.62 8.74 14.54
C GLN A 124 -7.53 8.02 15.89
N ARG A 125 -7.27 6.71 15.91
CA ARG A 125 -7.43 5.89 17.12
C ARG A 125 -6.17 5.19 17.60
N PHE A 126 -5.25 4.84 16.71
CA PHE A 126 -4.07 4.04 17.08
C PHE A 126 -2.77 4.81 16.83
N TYR A 127 -2.73 5.60 15.75
CA TYR A 127 -1.55 6.39 15.40
C TYR A 127 -1.12 7.41 16.49
N PRO A 128 -2.01 8.12 17.21
CA PRO A 128 -1.60 9.03 18.28
C PRO A 128 -0.86 8.30 19.41
N ASP A 129 -1.41 7.17 19.87
CA ASP A 129 -0.84 6.37 20.96
C ASP A 129 0.51 5.76 20.54
N PHE A 130 0.61 5.29 19.30
CA PHE A 130 1.88 4.85 18.71
C PHE A 130 2.92 5.99 18.69
N CYS A 131 2.52 7.21 18.32
CA CYS A 131 3.44 8.36 18.32
C CYS A 131 3.95 8.68 19.73
N GLU A 132 3.07 8.64 20.73
CA GLU A 132 3.47 8.82 22.13
C GLU A 132 4.47 7.75 22.57
N GLU A 133 4.24 6.49 22.18
CA GLU A 133 5.16 5.37 22.44
C GLU A 133 6.55 5.64 21.83
N LEU A 134 6.61 6.05 20.56
CA LEU A 134 7.87 6.39 19.88
C LEU A 134 8.59 7.56 20.55
N MET A 135 7.86 8.61 20.92
CA MET A 135 8.43 9.79 21.56
C MET A 135 8.98 9.49 22.96
N ARG A 136 8.35 8.57 23.70
CA ARG A 136 8.89 8.06 24.97
C ARG A 136 10.19 7.30 24.76
N LYS A 137 10.27 6.44 23.73
CA LYS A 137 11.51 5.73 23.36
C LYS A 137 12.63 6.72 23.00
N LYS A 138 12.33 7.77 22.22
CA LYS A 138 13.29 8.84 21.86
C LYS A 138 13.89 9.55 23.08
N LYS A 139 13.07 9.84 24.10
CA LYS A 139 13.53 10.52 25.32
C LYS A 139 14.44 9.65 26.18
N ALA A 140 14.23 8.34 26.18
CA ALA A 140 15.05 7.41 26.97
C ALA A 140 16.51 7.27 26.46
N TRP A 141 16.81 7.83 25.28
CA TRP A 141 18.14 7.77 24.64
C TRP A 141 18.97 9.03 24.88
N LYS A 142 18.36 10.08 25.47
CA LYS A 142 19.06 11.30 25.88
C LYS A 142 19.38 11.25 27.36
#